data_AF-A0A9P0NWR8-F1
#
_entry.id   AF-A0A9P0NWR8-F1
#
_cell.length_a   1.000
_cell.length_b   1.000
_cell.length_c   1.000
_cell.angle_alpha   90.00
_cell.angle_beta   90.00
_cell.angle_gamma   90.00
#
_symmetry.space_group_name_H-M   'P 1'
#
loop_
_entity.id
_entity.type
_entity.pdbx_description
1 polymer ?
#
loop_
_entity_poly.entity_id
_entity_poly.type
_entity_poly.pdbx_seq_one_letter_code
_entity_poly.pdbx_strand_id
1 'polypeptide(L)'
;MSWEPFTVSNANPQGTPNLHVYKSENGELVKSFIHKKQVNWEPQWSADEKLFSRIVNTDLVFHEDLNFDKVAARINSYKVASYKLSPNVGTYFVLCHTPGSPGQPSFGRLFKYPNFDAQQSMTNKSFFQADNLEVYWNFKGSNALLLTSTEVDKTGGSYYGKQGLHFMGLNGQSSMITLSKEGPIYSVEWSPKNQEFCVVYGFMPARATIFNLKCEPVFEMGAGARNSIYYNPHGNILLLGGFGNLRGGIEIWDAVNKKKISTCEAPDSTLLEWAADGEHFLTATTAPRLRISNGYKIWHYSGALLHEKPSPQNEELYGVSWKKYPKNAFPEPAISDKKVKGIASNQPQASTQAYRPPSARNRPPVRFSLDDDDVPAKPGKDSAPSKASIKNKKKREAKKAKKQEEGIEEEPKIVSKVTINLTGDPEADKKLKSIKKKLDAIEKLKQDQAQGKPLQINQLEKIKGETALLEELQKLTM
;
A
#
# COMPACT_ATOMS: atom_id res chain seq x y z
N MET A 1 7.21 7.29 30.52
CA MET A 1 7.24 8.68 30.01
C MET A 1 5.81 9.12 29.75
N SER A 2 5.48 10.39 29.98
CA SER A 2 4.21 10.97 29.54
C SER A 2 4.48 12.20 28.66
N TRP A 3 3.62 12.40 27.67
CA TRP A 3 3.68 13.57 26.80
C TRP A 3 2.28 14.12 26.55
N GLU A 4 2.19 15.44 26.49
CA GLU A 4 0.98 16.15 26.12
C GLU A 4 1.26 17.20 25.03
N PRO A 5 0.26 17.55 24.20
CA PRO A 5 0.40 18.62 23.24
C PRO A 5 0.79 19.93 23.93
N PHE A 6 1.85 20.57 23.45
CA PHE A 6 2.29 21.84 24.01
C PHE A 6 1.21 22.91 23.81
N THR A 7 0.72 23.46 24.91
CA THR A 7 -0.24 24.56 24.92
C THR A 7 0.37 25.77 25.61
N VAL A 8 0.06 26.95 25.09
CA VAL A 8 0.45 28.23 25.67
C VAL A 8 -0.83 28.92 26.12
N SER A 9 -0.86 29.40 27.36
CA SER A 9 -1.98 30.18 27.88
C SER A 9 -1.51 31.62 28.11
N ASN A 10 -2.44 32.59 28.14
CA ASN A 10 -2.12 33.98 28.43
C ASN A 10 -1.45 34.16 29.82
N ALA A 11 -1.65 33.21 30.74
CA ALA A 11 -1.02 33.18 32.05
C ALA A 11 0.42 32.63 32.04
N ASN A 12 0.78 31.79 31.05
CA ASN A 12 2.13 31.22 30.88
C ASN A 12 2.59 31.33 29.42
N PRO A 13 3.13 32.49 29.00
CA PRO A 13 3.58 32.73 27.63
C PRO A 13 4.74 31.82 27.18
N GLN A 14 5.49 31.26 28.14
CA GLN A 14 6.60 30.33 27.87
C GLN A 14 6.15 28.87 27.75
N GLY A 15 4.88 28.59 28.08
CA GLY A 15 4.26 27.25 28.12
C GLY A 15 4.76 26.37 29.28
N THR A 16 4.02 25.31 29.58
CA THR A 16 4.36 24.34 30.63
C THR A 16 5.22 23.21 30.06
N PRO A 17 6.08 22.56 30.89
CA PRO A 17 6.73 21.32 30.52
C PRO A 17 5.68 20.28 30.16
N ASN A 18 5.81 19.69 28.97
CA ASN A 18 4.82 18.79 28.39
C ASN A 18 5.39 17.40 28.10
N LEU A 19 6.67 17.17 28.36
CA LEU A 19 7.31 15.87 28.28
C LEU A 19 7.90 15.51 29.64
N HIS A 20 7.41 14.45 30.26
CA HIS A 20 7.86 13.99 31.57
C HIS A 20 8.49 12.61 31.48
N VAL A 21 9.70 12.49 32.04
CA VAL A 21 10.45 11.24 32.15
C VAL A 21 10.33 10.74 33.58
N TYR A 22 9.79 9.53 33.73
CA TYR A 22 9.62 8.84 35.00
C TYR A 22 10.49 7.60 35.03
N LYS A 23 11.02 7.26 36.20
CA LYS A 23 11.71 5.99 36.42
C LYS A 23 10.67 4.87 36.56
N SER A 24 10.86 3.77 35.85
CA SER A 24 9.90 2.66 35.79
C SER A 24 9.76 1.90 37.12
N GLU A 25 10.82 1.80 37.90
CA GLU A 25 10.86 1.03 39.15
C GLU A 25 10.02 1.64 40.27
N ASN A 26 10.09 2.96 40.44
CA ASN A 26 9.47 3.67 41.57
C ASN A 26 8.44 4.73 41.15
N GLY A 27 8.29 4.98 39.84
CA GLY A 27 7.39 6.02 39.33
C GLY A 27 7.86 7.45 39.58
N GLU A 28 9.09 7.65 40.05
CA GLU A 28 9.62 8.97 40.38
C GLU A 28 9.84 9.81 39.11
N LEU A 29 9.45 11.08 39.17
CA LEU A 29 9.67 12.04 38.11
C LEU A 29 11.14 12.44 38.08
N VAL A 30 11.87 12.03 37.04
CA VAL A 30 13.30 12.31 36.90
C VAL A 30 13.53 13.68 36.26
N LYS A 31 12.79 14.00 35.19
CA LYS A 31 12.91 15.29 34.50
C LYS A 31 11.67 15.65 33.70
N SER A 32 11.43 16.95 33.60
CA SER A 32 10.39 17.55 32.75
C SER A 32 11.05 18.42 31.68
N PHE A 33 10.60 18.29 30.45
CA PHE A 33 11.09 19.04 29.29
C PHE A 33 9.94 19.76 28.59
N ILE A 34 10.27 20.85 27.90
CA ILE A 34 9.38 21.52 26.97
C ILE A 34 9.73 21.06 25.54
N HIS A 35 8.72 20.62 24.81
CA HIS A 35 8.81 20.20 23.42
C HIS A 35 7.63 20.75 22.61
N LYS A 36 7.90 21.74 21.75
CA LYS A 36 6.87 22.51 21.04
C LYS A 36 6.29 21.81 19.81
N LYS A 37 7.07 20.98 19.12
CA LYS A 37 6.64 20.27 17.91
C LYS A 37 5.79 19.06 18.30
N GLN A 38 4.72 18.80 17.57
CA GLN A 38 3.88 17.61 17.79
C GLN A 38 4.42 16.36 17.07
N VAL A 39 5.41 16.53 16.18
CA VAL A 39 6.06 15.45 15.41
C VAL A 39 7.48 15.24 15.91
N ASN A 40 7.94 13.98 15.94
CA ASN A 40 9.26 13.56 16.43
C ASN A 40 9.53 13.97 17.90
N TRP A 41 8.46 14.01 18.72
CA TRP A 41 8.55 14.35 20.14
C TRP A 41 9.19 13.24 20.98
N GLU A 42 9.14 12.00 20.49
CA GLU A 42 9.62 10.81 21.18
C GLU A 42 11.16 10.84 21.35
N PRO A 43 11.67 10.91 22.60
CA PRO A 43 13.09 10.72 22.84
C PRO A 43 13.47 9.26 22.63
N GLN A 44 14.75 9.02 22.33
CA GLN A 44 15.27 7.68 22.11
C GLN A 44 16.33 7.31 23.13
N TRP A 45 16.25 6.06 23.57
CA TRP A 45 17.15 5.44 24.51
C TRP A 45 18.03 4.43 23.79
N SER A 46 19.28 4.28 24.23
CA SER A 46 20.09 3.13 23.86
C SER A 46 19.50 1.84 24.44
N ALA A 47 19.86 0.70 23.85
CA ALA A 47 19.37 -0.60 24.30
C ALA A 47 19.83 -0.99 25.72
N ASP A 48 20.85 -0.30 26.26
CA ASP A 48 21.34 -0.44 27.64
C ASP A 48 20.90 0.73 28.54
N GLU A 49 20.01 1.60 28.06
CA GLU A 49 19.44 2.76 28.77
C GLU A 49 20.45 3.82 29.25
N LYS A 50 21.74 3.68 28.91
CA LYS A 50 22.78 4.64 29.30
C LYS A 50 22.72 5.95 28.53
N LEU A 51 22.38 5.89 27.24
CA LEU A 51 22.33 7.06 26.37
C LEU A 51 20.89 7.49 26.14
N PHE A 52 20.59 8.72 26.55
CA PHE A 52 19.33 9.38 26.25
C PHE A 52 19.56 10.44 25.18
N SER A 53 18.71 10.44 24.16
CA SER A 53 18.81 11.39 23.04
C SER A 53 17.47 12.05 22.77
N ARG A 54 17.52 13.33 22.37
CA ARG A 54 16.33 14.13 22.06
C ARG A 54 16.65 15.27 21.11
N ILE A 55 15.72 15.56 20.20
CA ILE A 55 15.78 16.78 19.38
C ILE A 55 15.24 17.97 20.19
N VAL A 56 16.03 19.03 20.23
CA VAL A 56 15.64 20.35 20.74
C VAL A 56 15.69 21.34 19.58
N ASN A 57 14.51 21.73 19.08
CA ASN A 57 14.31 22.52 17.85
C ASN A 57 14.85 21.84 16.58
N THR A 58 16.18 21.87 16.42
CA THR A 58 16.98 21.37 15.28
C THR A 58 18.26 20.67 15.73
N ASP A 59 18.58 20.73 17.02
CA ASP A 59 19.81 20.20 17.58
C ASP A 59 19.51 18.87 18.24
N LEU A 60 20.36 17.87 18.00
CA LEU A 60 20.27 16.59 18.69
C LEU A 60 21.14 16.65 19.95
N VAL A 61 20.53 16.46 21.11
CA VAL A 61 21.19 16.54 22.41
C VAL A 61 21.24 15.15 23.03
N PHE A 62 22.40 14.80 23.57
CA PHE A 62 22.66 13.54 24.26
C PHE A 62 22.92 13.78 25.74
N HIS A 63 22.35 12.91 26.56
CA HIS A 63 22.54 12.82 28.01
C HIS A 63 22.96 11.40 28.36
N GLU A 64 23.86 11.27 29.33
CA GLU A 64 24.40 9.98 29.78
C GLU A 64 23.94 9.67 31.21
N ASP A 65 23.76 8.38 31.52
CA ASP A 65 23.53 7.84 32.86
C ASP A 65 22.38 8.53 33.62
N LEU A 66 21.29 8.84 32.92
CA LEU A 66 20.11 9.54 33.48
C LEU A 66 20.42 10.94 34.05
N ASN A 67 21.61 11.49 33.79
CA ASN A 67 21.96 12.84 34.18
C ASN A 67 21.48 13.84 33.11
N PHE A 68 20.28 14.37 33.32
CA PHE A 68 19.67 15.31 32.39
C PHE A 68 20.16 16.76 32.54
N ASP A 69 20.99 17.06 33.54
CA ASP A 69 21.51 18.40 33.76
C ASP A 69 22.77 18.67 32.93
N LYS A 70 23.57 17.62 32.69
CA LYS A 70 24.75 17.70 31.84
C LYS A 70 24.42 17.23 30.43
N VAL A 71 24.74 18.06 29.44
CA VAL A 71 24.74 17.64 28.03
C VAL A 71 26.07 16.94 27.77
N ALA A 72 26.02 15.64 27.50
CA ALA A 72 27.22 14.85 27.21
C ALA A 72 27.77 15.21 25.83
N ALA A 73 26.88 15.32 24.84
CA ALA A 73 27.27 15.68 23.49
C ALA A 73 26.09 16.33 22.72
N ARG A 74 26.39 17.13 21.69
CA ARG A 74 25.37 17.85 20.90
C ARG A 74 25.74 17.89 19.42
N ILE A 75 24.74 17.70 18.57
CA ILE A 75 24.81 17.95 17.13
C ILE A 75 23.98 19.20 16.83
N ASN A 76 24.63 20.30 16.46
CA ASN A 76 23.98 21.59 16.16
C ASN A 76 24.06 21.99 14.68
N SER A 77 25.07 21.53 13.93
CA SER A 77 25.35 22.04 12.58
C SER A 77 24.42 21.52 11.47
N TYR A 78 23.66 20.45 11.70
CA TYR A 78 22.99 19.72 10.62
C TYR A 78 21.47 19.88 10.55
N LYS A 79 20.87 20.83 11.27
CA LYS A 79 19.42 21.08 11.25
C LYS A 79 18.59 19.79 11.22
N VAL A 80 18.79 18.92 12.22
CA VAL A 80 18.26 17.55 12.20
C VAL A 80 16.74 17.59 12.30
N ALA A 81 16.05 16.96 11.35
CA ALA A 81 14.58 16.86 11.36
C ALA A 81 14.08 15.60 12.06
N SER A 82 14.75 14.47 11.79
CA SER A 82 14.48 13.19 12.43
C SER A 82 15.80 12.45 12.67
N TYR A 83 15.80 11.54 13.64
CA TYR A 83 16.96 10.70 13.93
C TYR A 83 16.52 9.35 14.48
N LYS A 84 17.35 8.33 14.26
CA LYS A 84 17.18 7.00 14.84
C LYS A 84 18.50 6.47 15.38
N LEU A 85 18.51 6.08 16.65
CA LEU A 85 19.63 5.44 17.31
C LEU A 85 19.70 3.95 16.91
N SER A 86 20.90 3.46 16.68
CA SER A 86 21.16 2.04 16.43
C SER A 86 20.94 1.21 17.71
N PRO A 87 20.38 -0.01 17.59
CA PRO A 87 20.19 -0.92 18.74
C PRO A 87 21.50 -1.53 19.26
N ASN A 88 22.66 -1.12 18.75
CA ASN A 88 23.98 -1.63 19.17
C ASN A 88 24.33 -1.16 20.60
N VAL A 89 25.00 -2.02 21.36
CA VAL A 89 25.42 -1.78 22.76
C VAL A 89 26.93 -1.59 22.82
N GLY A 90 27.38 -0.62 23.62
CA GLY A 90 28.79 -0.29 23.80
C GLY A 90 29.35 0.71 22.79
N THR A 91 29.02 0.57 21.50
CA THR A 91 29.28 1.63 20.50
C THR A 91 27.97 2.08 19.87
N TYR A 92 27.58 3.33 20.14
CA TYR A 92 26.33 3.88 19.63
C TYR A 92 26.52 4.54 18.27
N PHE A 93 25.60 4.24 17.36
CA PHE A 93 25.53 4.87 16.06
C PHE A 93 24.22 5.62 15.92
N VAL A 94 24.27 6.81 15.35
CA VAL A 94 23.12 7.70 15.23
C VAL A 94 22.95 8.02 13.75
N LEU A 95 21.77 7.74 13.21
CA LEU A 95 21.40 8.19 11.87
C LEU A 95 20.57 9.46 11.99
N CYS A 96 21.07 10.55 11.40
CA CYS A 96 20.42 11.84 11.38
C CYS A 96 19.91 12.15 9.98
N HIS A 97 18.64 12.54 9.89
CA HIS A 97 18.04 13.10 8.69
C HIS A 97 18.15 14.63 8.72
N THR A 98 18.81 15.18 7.70
CA THR A 98 18.87 16.62 7.44
C THR A 98 18.09 16.91 6.16
N PRO A 99 16.90 17.51 6.24
CA PRO A 99 16.17 17.91 5.05
C PRO A 99 16.93 19.03 4.33
N GLY A 100 16.97 18.94 3.01
CA GLY A 100 17.56 19.97 2.16
C GLY A 100 16.66 21.19 2.07
N SER A 101 17.26 22.38 1.99
CA SER A 101 16.54 23.59 1.58
C SER A 101 15.99 23.42 0.15
N PRO A 102 15.00 24.23 -0.29
CA PRO A 102 14.47 24.14 -1.66
C PRO A 102 15.59 24.17 -2.72
N GLY A 103 15.68 23.12 -3.54
CA GLY A 103 16.71 22.96 -4.57
C GLY A 103 18.01 22.29 -4.12
N GLN A 104 18.20 22.05 -2.81
CA GLN A 104 19.32 21.29 -2.25
C GLN A 104 18.89 19.85 -1.91
N PRO A 105 19.79 18.87 -2.02
CA PRO A 105 19.48 17.50 -1.62
C PRO A 105 19.31 17.40 -0.09
N SER A 106 18.48 16.46 0.34
CA SER A 106 18.39 16.02 1.74
C SER A 106 19.49 15.00 2.01
N PHE A 107 19.89 14.85 3.27
CA PHE A 107 20.99 13.97 3.65
C PHE A 107 20.60 13.04 4.79
N GLY A 108 20.93 11.77 4.65
CA GLY A 108 20.99 10.80 5.75
C GLY A 108 22.45 10.62 6.13
N ARG A 109 22.83 11.09 7.31
CA ARG A 109 24.20 10.98 7.83
C ARG A 109 24.24 10.01 9.00
N LEU A 110 25.20 9.10 8.95
CA LEU A 110 25.49 8.15 10.00
C LEU A 110 26.71 8.61 10.79
N PHE A 111 26.52 8.87 12.08
CA PHE A 111 27.55 9.27 13.02
C PHE A 111 27.83 8.17 14.05
N LYS A 112 29.08 8.11 14.53
CA LYS A 112 29.47 7.25 15.64
C LYS A 112 29.58 8.12 16.89
N TYR A 113 28.77 7.86 17.90
CA TYR A 113 28.84 8.58 19.17
C TYR A 113 30.22 8.38 19.84
N PRO A 114 30.83 9.42 20.44
CA PRO A 114 30.40 10.83 20.53
C PRO A 114 30.91 11.73 19.39
N ASN A 115 31.51 11.17 18.34
CA ASN A 115 32.13 11.91 17.25
C ASN A 115 31.08 12.32 16.20
N PHE A 116 30.82 13.63 16.10
CA PHE A 116 29.79 14.18 15.22
C PHE A 116 30.32 15.09 14.12
N ASP A 117 31.62 15.06 13.84
CA ASP A 117 32.20 15.87 12.77
C ASP A 117 31.75 15.34 11.38
N ALA A 118 31.50 16.25 10.44
CA ALA A 118 31.06 15.93 9.08
C ALA A 118 32.10 15.09 8.34
N GLN A 119 33.38 15.36 8.56
CA GLN A 119 34.48 14.62 7.95
C GLN A 119 34.64 13.21 8.52
N GLN A 120 34.09 12.96 9.72
CA GLN A 120 34.11 11.65 10.39
C GLN A 120 32.76 10.93 10.29
N SER A 121 31.83 11.41 9.47
CA SER A 121 30.59 10.68 9.18
C SER A 121 30.94 9.35 8.50
N MET A 122 30.50 8.24 9.09
CA MET A 122 30.83 6.89 8.62
C MET A 122 30.24 6.65 7.23
N THR A 123 29.00 7.09 7.06
CA THR A 123 28.28 6.98 5.80
C THR A 123 27.41 8.22 5.62
N ASN A 124 27.46 8.81 4.43
CA ASN A 124 26.62 9.94 4.07
C ASN A 124 25.91 9.62 2.76
N LYS A 125 24.58 9.67 2.78
CA LYS A 125 23.75 9.47 1.58
C LYS A 125 22.92 10.72 1.32
N SER A 126 23.04 11.26 0.11
CA SER A 126 22.17 12.32 -0.37
C SER A 126 20.92 11.75 -1.06
N PHE A 127 19.81 12.45 -0.90
CA PHE A 127 18.51 12.16 -1.50
C PHE A 127 18.04 13.40 -2.23
N PHE A 128 17.58 13.24 -3.47
CA PHE A 128 17.02 14.35 -4.23
C PHE A 128 15.55 14.51 -3.84
N GLN A 129 15.23 15.58 -3.09
CA GLN A 129 13.89 15.87 -2.55
C GLN A 129 13.37 14.70 -1.69
N ALA A 130 13.55 14.76 -0.36
CA ALA A 130 12.98 13.77 0.56
C ALA A 130 12.44 14.53 1.76
N ASP A 131 11.11 14.55 1.90
CA ASP A 131 10.46 15.31 2.97
C ASP A 131 10.49 14.50 4.27
N ASN A 132 10.21 13.21 4.16
CA ASN A 132 10.23 12.27 5.28
C ASN A 132 11.26 11.15 5.04
N LEU A 133 11.93 10.76 6.12
CA LEU A 133 12.89 9.67 6.18
C LEU A 133 12.55 8.75 7.35
N GLU A 134 12.16 7.53 7.03
CA GLU A 134 12.01 6.46 8.01
C GLU A 134 13.24 5.55 7.99
N VAL A 135 13.74 5.22 9.17
CA VAL A 135 14.96 4.43 9.33
C VAL A 135 14.61 3.11 10.01
N TYR A 136 14.94 2.01 9.34
CA TYR A 136 14.77 0.66 9.85
C TYR A 136 16.15 0.08 10.11
N TRP A 137 16.52 -0.08 11.37
CA TRP A 137 17.77 -0.72 11.76
C TRP A 137 17.62 -2.24 11.74
N ASN A 138 18.66 -2.94 11.30
CA ASN A 138 18.74 -4.37 11.55
C ASN A 138 18.92 -4.64 13.05
N PHE A 139 18.62 -5.86 13.48
CA PHE A 139 18.64 -6.23 14.90
C PHE A 139 20.03 -6.10 15.55
N LYS A 140 21.12 -6.30 14.79
CA LYS A 140 22.50 -6.07 15.26
C LYS A 140 22.92 -4.59 15.27
N GLY A 141 22.16 -3.71 14.62
CA GLY A 141 22.52 -2.30 14.47
C GLY A 141 23.69 -2.02 13.52
N SER A 142 24.05 -2.99 12.66
CA SER A 142 25.15 -2.89 11.69
C SER A 142 24.73 -2.32 10.32
N ASN A 143 23.45 -2.42 9.98
CA ASN A 143 22.91 -1.95 8.70
C ASN A 143 21.56 -1.28 8.95
N ALA A 144 21.24 -0.27 8.15
CA ALA A 144 19.99 0.46 8.18
C ALA A 144 19.38 0.53 6.77
N LEU A 145 18.06 0.41 6.70
CA LEU A 145 17.26 0.76 5.53
C LEU A 145 16.64 2.14 5.75
N LEU A 146 16.66 2.92 4.69
CA LEU A 146 16.20 4.30 4.65
C LEU A 146 15.08 4.37 3.63
N LEU A 147 13.84 4.49 4.12
CA LEU A 147 12.68 4.73 3.31
C LEU A 147 12.48 6.23 3.21
N THR A 148 12.77 6.78 2.03
CA THR A 148 12.51 8.17 1.68
C THR A 148 11.12 8.29 1.07
N SER A 149 10.41 9.36 1.40
CA SER A 149 9.15 9.71 0.76
C SER A 149 9.04 11.21 0.51
N THR A 150 8.50 11.61 -0.64
CA THR A 150 8.08 12.97 -0.93
C THR A 150 6.57 13.09 -0.86
N GLU A 151 6.06 14.24 -0.42
CA GLU A 151 4.62 14.47 -0.30
C GLU A 151 3.99 14.92 -1.62
N VAL A 152 4.70 15.74 -2.40
CA VAL A 152 4.25 16.20 -3.72
C VAL A 152 5.43 16.16 -4.67
N ASP A 153 5.30 15.35 -5.73
CA ASP A 153 6.28 15.36 -6.80
C ASP A 153 6.16 16.68 -7.57
N LYS A 154 7.16 17.56 -7.41
CA LYS A 154 7.22 18.87 -8.07
C LYS A 154 7.29 18.76 -9.59
N THR A 155 7.54 17.57 -10.13
CA THR A 155 7.50 17.30 -11.57
C THR A 155 6.09 17.07 -12.11
N GLY A 156 5.07 16.99 -11.25
CA GLY A 156 3.67 16.79 -11.63
C GLY A 156 3.33 15.37 -12.13
N GLY A 157 4.29 14.44 -12.09
CA GLY A 157 4.10 13.07 -12.58
C GLY A 157 3.32 12.16 -11.62
N SER A 158 3.29 12.48 -10.32
CA SER A 158 2.57 11.67 -9.32
C SER A 158 1.96 12.53 -8.20
N TYR A 159 0.64 12.42 -8.02
CA TYR A 159 -0.08 13.10 -6.93
C TYR A 159 0.22 12.52 -5.54
N TYR A 160 0.78 11.31 -5.48
CA TYR A 160 1.10 10.60 -4.23
C TYR A 160 2.59 10.69 -3.85
N GLY A 161 3.35 11.54 -4.56
CA GLY A 161 4.79 11.66 -4.38
C GLY A 161 5.56 10.40 -4.79
N LYS A 162 6.85 10.39 -4.45
CA LYS A 162 7.80 9.34 -4.81
C LYS A 162 8.43 8.76 -3.56
N GLN A 163 8.53 7.44 -3.51
CA GLN A 163 9.24 6.73 -2.46
C GLN A 163 10.54 6.12 -3.00
N GLY A 164 11.57 6.09 -2.18
CA GLY A 164 12.85 5.46 -2.47
C GLY A 164 13.33 4.63 -1.30
N LEU A 165 13.85 3.44 -1.57
CA LEU A 165 14.47 2.60 -0.54
C LEU A 165 15.98 2.60 -0.72
N HIS A 166 16.69 2.96 0.33
CA HIS A 166 18.15 3.00 0.33
C HIS A 166 18.69 2.12 1.45
N PHE A 167 19.83 1.50 1.19
CA PHE A 167 20.59 0.74 2.16
C PHE A 167 21.79 1.55 2.63
N MET A 168 22.07 1.49 3.92
CA MET A 168 23.22 2.12 4.55
C MET A 168 23.86 1.16 5.56
N GLY A 169 25.11 0.77 5.32
CA GLY A 169 25.90 -0.03 6.25
C GLY A 169 26.81 0.84 7.12
N LEU A 170 27.22 0.31 8.29
CA LEU A 170 28.28 0.92 9.11
C LEU A 170 29.66 0.87 8.40
N ASN A 171 29.84 0.02 7.41
CA ASN A 171 31.07 -0.14 6.62
C ASN A 171 31.28 0.95 5.55
N GLY A 172 30.44 2.01 5.53
CA GLY A 172 30.47 3.03 4.48
C GLY A 172 29.67 2.68 3.22
N GLN A 173 29.13 1.46 3.12
CA GLN A 173 28.34 1.05 1.96
C GLN A 173 27.01 1.80 1.94
N SER A 174 26.71 2.47 0.82
CA SER A 174 25.39 3.03 0.56
C SER A 174 24.92 2.67 -0.84
N SER A 175 23.71 2.12 -0.95
CA SER A 175 23.12 1.74 -2.23
C SER A 175 21.65 2.12 -2.29
N MET A 176 21.13 2.36 -3.49
CA MET A 176 19.69 2.49 -3.73
C MET A 176 19.18 1.13 -4.18
N ILE A 177 18.10 0.65 -3.58
CA ILE A 177 17.51 -0.64 -3.92
C ILE A 177 16.60 -0.44 -5.13
N THR A 178 16.89 -1.15 -6.21
CA THR A 178 16.06 -1.13 -7.43
C THR A 178 14.90 -2.10 -7.28
N LEU A 179 13.69 -1.55 -7.33
CA LEU A 179 12.45 -2.32 -7.25
C LEU A 179 12.01 -2.77 -8.64
N SER A 180 11.60 -4.03 -8.78
CA SER A 180 11.23 -4.63 -10.08
C SER A 180 9.89 -4.16 -10.65
N LYS A 181 9.12 -3.37 -9.91
CA LYS A 181 7.78 -2.91 -10.25
C LYS A 181 7.56 -1.51 -9.71
N GLU A 182 6.94 -0.67 -10.53
CA GLU A 182 6.59 0.69 -10.18
C GLU A 182 5.39 0.73 -9.22
N GLY A 183 5.45 1.66 -8.27
CA GLY A 183 4.40 1.95 -7.30
C GLY A 183 4.97 2.20 -5.90
N PRO A 184 4.09 2.40 -4.90
CA PRO A 184 4.50 2.69 -3.55
C PRO A 184 5.13 1.48 -2.86
N ILE A 185 5.91 1.75 -1.82
CA ILE A 185 6.45 0.76 -0.89
C ILE A 185 5.49 0.74 0.31
N TYR A 186 4.84 -0.41 0.52
CA TYR A 186 3.86 -0.56 1.59
C TYR A 186 4.51 -0.93 2.92
N SER A 187 5.53 -1.79 2.90
CA SER A 187 6.18 -2.28 4.11
C SER A 187 7.59 -2.77 3.80
N VAL A 188 8.49 -2.54 4.75
CA VAL A 188 9.89 -2.95 4.74
C VAL A 188 10.18 -3.56 6.10
N GLU A 189 10.71 -4.78 6.13
CA GLU A 189 11.04 -5.44 7.40
C GLU A 189 12.36 -6.21 7.28
N TRP A 190 13.21 -6.07 8.29
CA TRP A 190 14.47 -6.81 8.40
C TRP A 190 14.22 -8.24 8.88
N SER A 191 14.96 -9.20 8.34
CA SER A 191 15.01 -10.53 8.95
C SER A 191 15.72 -10.44 10.31
N PRO A 192 15.16 -11.05 11.38
CA PRO A 192 15.83 -11.16 12.68
C PRO A 192 17.20 -11.85 12.62
N LYS A 193 17.45 -12.67 11.57
CA LYS A 193 18.75 -13.31 11.31
C LYS A 193 19.81 -12.34 10.76
N ASN A 194 19.43 -11.11 10.40
CA ASN A 194 20.30 -10.02 9.92
C ASN A 194 21.00 -10.24 8.58
N GLN A 195 20.59 -11.24 7.80
CA GLN A 195 21.22 -11.56 6.50
C GLN A 195 20.42 -11.05 5.31
N GLU A 196 19.13 -10.81 5.50
CA GLU A 196 18.18 -10.49 4.45
C GLU A 196 17.11 -9.53 4.98
N PHE A 197 16.38 -8.89 4.07
CA PHE A 197 15.22 -8.07 4.38
C PHE A 197 14.15 -8.26 3.31
N CYS A 198 12.87 -8.10 3.68
CA CYS A 198 11.77 -8.22 2.74
C CYS A 198 11.12 -6.85 2.51
N VAL A 199 10.71 -6.62 1.26
CA VAL A 199 10.04 -5.39 0.84
C VAL A 199 8.79 -5.74 0.06
N VAL A 200 7.67 -5.12 0.40
CA VAL A 200 6.40 -5.20 -0.32
C VAL A 200 6.17 -3.88 -1.05
N TYR A 201 6.08 -3.94 -2.38
CA TYR A 201 6.07 -2.76 -3.22
C TYR A 201 5.27 -2.94 -4.53
N GLY A 202 4.96 -1.81 -5.16
CA GLY A 202 4.33 -1.72 -6.47
C GLY A 202 2.81 -1.66 -6.39
N PHE A 203 2.17 -1.12 -7.43
CA PHE A 203 0.71 -0.99 -7.47
C PHE A 203 0.00 -2.33 -7.28
N MET A 204 -1.08 -2.35 -6.49
CA MET A 204 -1.84 -3.57 -6.20
C MET A 204 -2.29 -4.28 -7.49
N PRO A 205 -2.08 -5.60 -7.63
CA PRO A 205 -1.48 -6.54 -6.68
C PRO A 205 0.03 -6.31 -6.45
N ALA A 206 0.44 -6.11 -5.20
CA ALA A 206 1.81 -5.76 -4.82
C ALA A 206 2.75 -6.96 -4.91
N ARG A 207 4.02 -6.69 -5.23
CA ARG A 207 5.10 -7.68 -5.21
C ARG A 207 5.74 -7.73 -3.83
N ALA A 208 6.21 -8.91 -3.45
CA ALA A 208 7.02 -9.09 -2.24
C ALA A 208 8.32 -9.78 -2.63
N THR A 209 9.45 -9.15 -2.28
CA THR A 209 10.77 -9.63 -2.65
C THR A 209 11.67 -9.62 -1.42
N ILE A 210 12.43 -10.69 -1.24
CA ILE A 210 13.51 -10.78 -0.26
C ILE A 210 14.80 -10.33 -0.95
N PHE A 211 15.51 -9.42 -0.30
CA PHE A 211 16.81 -8.91 -0.74
C PHE A 211 17.91 -9.34 0.23
N ASN A 212 19.12 -9.55 -0.30
CA ASN A 212 20.31 -9.78 0.51
C ASN A 212 20.93 -8.45 1.00
N LEU A 213 21.97 -8.53 1.83
CA LEU A 213 22.75 -7.35 2.27
C LEU A 213 23.44 -6.58 1.12
N LYS A 214 23.60 -7.19 -0.06
CA LYS A 214 24.14 -6.52 -1.25
C LYS A 214 23.06 -5.77 -2.03
N CYS A 215 21.82 -5.74 -1.55
CA CYS A 215 20.65 -5.15 -2.21
C CYS A 215 20.22 -5.86 -3.50
N GLU A 216 20.57 -7.14 -3.66
CA GLU A 216 20.15 -7.95 -4.79
C GLU A 216 18.90 -8.77 -4.42
N PRO A 217 17.92 -8.90 -5.33
CA PRO A 217 16.73 -9.70 -5.10
C PRO A 217 17.11 -11.18 -5.08
N VAL A 218 16.89 -11.83 -3.93
CA VAL A 218 17.18 -13.26 -3.69
C VAL A 218 15.98 -14.13 -4.07
N PHE A 219 14.77 -13.66 -3.75
CA PHE A 219 13.55 -14.42 -3.99
C PHE A 219 12.35 -13.49 -4.14
N GLU A 220 11.55 -13.70 -5.19
CA GLU A 220 10.31 -12.96 -5.45
C GLU A 220 9.11 -13.87 -5.22
N MET A 221 8.22 -13.51 -4.29
CA MET A 221 7.04 -14.30 -3.91
C MET A 221 5.83 -14.06 -4.84
N GLY A 222 6.05 -13.45 -6.02
CA GLY A 222 5.02 -13.11 -7.01
C GLY A 222 4.25 -11.82 -6.70
N ALA A 223 3.08 -11.66 -7.30
CA ALA A 223 2.16 -10.55 -7.06
C ALA A 223 0.94 -11.01 -6.26
N GLY A 224 0.52 -10.23 -5.26
CA GLY A 224 -0.60 -10.59 -4.38
C GLY A 224 -1.22 -9.36 -3.70
N ALA A 225 -2.40 -9.54 -3.11
CA ALA A 225 -3.08 -8.50 -2.33
C ALA A 225 -2.47 -8.41 -0.92
N ARG A 226 -1.26 -7.87 -0.80
CA ARG A 226 -0.48 -7.79 0.43
C ARG A 226 0.11 -6.40 0.63
N ASN A 227 0.11 -5.91 1.85
CA ASN A 227 0.66 -4.61 2.21
C ASN A 227 1.57 -4.64 3.45
N SER A 228 1.59 -5.74 4.19
CA SER A 228 2.29 -5.83 5.47
C SER A 228 3.17 -7.07 5.53
N ILE A 229 4.32 -6.94 6.20
CA ILE A 229 5.32 -7.99 6.37
C ILE A 229 5.55 -8.19 7.87
N TYR A 230 5.59 -9.44 8.32
CA TYR A 230 5.90 -9.78 9.70
C TYR A 230 6.81 -11.00 9.76
N TYR A 231 8.04 -10.81 10.25
CA TYR A 231 8.91 -11.94 10.58
C TYR A 231 8.58 -12.48 11.97
N ASN A 232 8.64 -13.79 12.10
CA ASN A 232 8.73 -14.45 13.40
C ASN A 232 9.98 -13.94 14.14
N PRO A 233 9.96 -13.75 15.48
CA PRO A 233 11.14 -13.49 16.31
C PRO A 233 12.44 -14.23 15.93
N HIS A 234 12.36 -15.49 15.48
CA HIS A 234 13.52 -16.30 15.08
C HIS A 234 13.96 -16.09 13.61
N GLY A 235 13.11 -15.47 12.79
CA GLY A 235 13.38 -15.19 11.37
C GLY A 235 13.35 -16.41 10.44
N ASN A 236 12.80 -17.53 10.87
CA ASN A 236 12.57 -18.74 10.04
C ASN A 236 11.25 -18.67 9.26
N ILE A 237 10.23 -18.00 9.79
CA ILE A 237 8.91 -17.86 9.17
C ILE A 237 8.65 -16.40 8.84
N LEU A 238 8.11 -16.16 7.64
CA LEU A 238 7.69 -14.86 7.15
C LEU A 238 6.19 -14.88 6.88
N LEU A 239 5.50 -13.87 7.38
CA LEU A 239 4.09 -13.67 7.14
C LEU A 239 3.87 -12.43 6.27
N LEU A 240 3.10 -12.62 5.20
CA LEU A 240 2.65 -11.54 4.32
C LEU A 240 1.16 -11.37 4.46
N GLY A 241 0.73 -10.21 4.92
CA GLY A 241 -0.67 -9.89 5.18
C GLY A 241 -1.18 -8.78 4.28
N GLY A 242 -2.45 -8.88 3.91
CA GLY A 242 -3.22 -7.79 3.30
C GLY A 242 -4.26 -7.27 4.27
N PHE A 243 -3.93 -6.24 5.05
CA PHE A 243 -4.79 -5.69 6.11
C PHE A 243 -5.41 -4.33 5.74
N GLY A 244 -6.45 -3.91 6.47
CA GLY A 244 -7.15 -2.64 6.22
C GLY A 244 -8.08 -2.71 5.02
N ASN A 245 -7.70 -2.10 3.89
CA ASN A 245 -8.54 -2.05 2.68
C ASN A 245 -8.56 -3.35 1.87
N LEU A 246 -7.77 -4.35 2.29
CA LEU A 246 -7.67 -5.64 1.65
C LEU A 246 -8.47 -6.67 2.46
N ARG A 247 -8.76 -7.83 1.85
CA ARG A 247 -9.65 -8.85 2.41
C ARG A 247 -9.11 -9.58 3.67
N GLY A 248 -7.93 -9.23 4.17
CA GLY A 248 -7.33 -9.92 5.31
C GLY A 248 -6.65 -11.24 4.93
N GLY A 249 -6.27 -11.42 3.66
CA GLY A 249 -5.53 -12.59 3.22
C GLY A 249 -4.14 -12.62 3.83
N ILE A 250 -3.79 -13.74 4.47
CA ILE A 250 -2.49 -13.97 5.10
C ILE A 250 -1.81 -15.15 4.40
N GLU A 251 -0.57 -14.94 3.98
CA GLU A 251 0.29 -15.98 3.44
C GLU A 251 1.47 -16.21 4.37
N ILE A 252 1.69 -17.47 4.71
CA ILE A 252 2.77 -17.88 5.62
C ILE A 252 3.80 -18.62 4.78
N TRP A 253 5.03 -18.13 4.85
CA TRP A 253 6.17 -18.57 4.07
C TRP A 253 7.29 -19.03 4.99
N ASP A 254 7.93 -20.14 4.63
CA ASP A 254 9.22 -20.53 5.16
C ASP A 254 10.28 -19.63 4.53
N ALA A 255 10.91 -18.77 5.33
CA ALA A 255 11.94 -17.85 4.86
C ALA A 255 13.25 -18.57 4.49
N VAL A 256 13.54 -19.71 5.13
CA VAL A 256 14.77 -20.49 4.91
C VAL A 256 14.65 -21.29 3.61
N ASN A 257 13.56 -22.05 3.47
CA ASN A 257 13.33 -22.88 2.29
C ASN A 257 12.67 -22.12 1.14
N LYS A 258 12.22 -20.88 1.36
CA LYS A 258 11.54 -20.01 0.37
C LYS A 258 10.29 -20.68 -0.22
N LYS A 259 9.56 -21.41 0.63
CA LYS A 259 8.36 -22.16 0.25
C LYS A 259 7.15 -21.64 1.01
N LYS A 260 6.00 -21.67 0.35
CA LYS A 260 4.73 -21.33 0.99
C LYS A 260 4.30 -22.49 1.89
N ILE A 261 4.12 -22.22 3.18
CA ILE A 261 3.66 -23.20 4.17
C ILE A 261 2.13 -23.30 4.11
N SER A 262 1.46 -22.16 4.25
CA SER A 262 0.00 -22.11 4.34
C SER A 262 -0.57 -20.74 4.00
N THR A 263 -1.90 -20.70 3.85
CA THR A 263 -2.69 -19.48 3.72
C THR A 263 -3.82 -19.50 4.73
N CYS A 264 -4.09 -18.38 5.36
CA CYS A 264 -5.28 -18.17 6.17
C CYS A 264 -5.94 -16.83 5.82
N GLU A 265 -7.17 -16.64 6.27
CA GLU A 265 -7.93 -15.41 6.03
C GLU A 265 -8.38 -14.86 7.38
N ALA A 266 -7.88 -13.68 7.71
CA ALA A 266 -8.23 -12.93 8.91
C ALA A 266 -8.83 -11.59 8.45
N PRO A 267 -10.11 -11.58 8.02
CA PRO A 267 -10.76 -10.38 7.53
C PRO A 267 -10.79 -9.32 8.63
N ASP A 268 -10.85 -8.05 8.22
CA ASP A 268 -11.00 -6.90 9.12
C ASP A 268 -9.91 -6.74 10.17
N SER A 269 -8.82 -7.51 10.07
CA SER A 269 -7.70 -7.43 11.01
C SER A 269 -6.90 -6.15 10.76
N THR A 270 -6.62 -5.42 11.83
CA THR A 270 -5.90 -4.15 11.81
C THR A 270 -4.51 -4.26 12.41
N LEU A 271 -4.30 -5.24 13.28
CA LEU A 271 -3.06 -5.50 13.99
C LEU A 271 -2.67 -6.97 13.82
N LEU A 272 -1.38 -7.21 13.61
CA LEU A 272 -0.80 -8.54 13.68
C LEU A 272 0.48 -8.49 14.52
N GLU A 273 0.62 -9.42 15.45
CA GLU A 273 1.83 -9.57 16.26
C GLU A 273 2.17 -11.06 16.46
N TRP A 274 3.44 -11.39 16.28
CA TRP A 274 3.96 -12.73 16.57
C TRP A 274 4.11 -12.96 18.07
N ALA A 275 3.78 -14.16 18.53
CA ALA A 275 4.15 -14.59 19.88
C ALA A 275 5.66 -14.83 19.96
N ALA A 276 6.21 -14.73 21.17
CA ALA A 276 7.64 -14.89 21.41
C ALA A 276 8.16 -16.33 21.17
N ASP A 277 7.27 -17.32 21.12
CA ASP A 277 7.61 -18.70 20.76
C ASP A 277 7.95 -18.85 19.27
N GLY A 278 7.42 -17.96 18.43
CA GLY A 278 7.53 -18.04 16.98
C GLY A 278 6.63 -19.08 16.31
N GLU A 279 5.74 -19.72 17.04
CA GLU A 279 4.79 -20.68 16.47
C GLU A 279 3.41 -20.06 16.29
N HIS A 280 3.06 -19.13 17.18
CA HIS A 280 1.76 -18.51 17.21
C HIS A 280 1.82 -17.05 16.78
N PHE A 281 0.74 -16.57 16.16
CA PHE A 281 0.56 -15.16 15.88
C PHE A 281 -0.86 -14.74 16.22
N LEU A 282 -0.99 -13.48 16.62
CA LEU A 282 -2.22 -12.84 17.00
C LEU A 282 -2.66 -11.92 15.88
N THR A 283 -3.93 -11.98 15.50
CA THR A 283 -4.57 -10.94 14.69
C THR A 283 -5.66 -10.28 15.50
N ALA A 284 -5.76 -8.96 15.46
CA ALA A 284 -6.77 -8.23 16.19
C ALA A 284 -7.41 -7.14 15.34
N THR A 285 -8.69 -6.92 15.61
CA THR A 285 -9.49 -5.83 15.08
C THR A 285 -9.76 -4.88 16.23
N THR A 286 -9.13 -3.70 16.21
CA THR A 286 -9.12 -2.76 17.34
C THR A 286 -9.90 -1.47 17.03
N ALA A 287 -10.67 -1.00 18.01
CA ALA A 287 -11.29 0.33 18.00
C ALA A 287 -10.22 1.41 18.30
N PRO A 288 -10.36 2.65 17.79
CA PRO A 288 -11.49 3.20 17.04
C PRO A 288 -11.43 2.96 15.52
N ARG A 289 -10.35 2.34 15.01
CA ARG A 289 -10.12 2.20 13.56
C ARG A 289 -11.20 1.38 12.87
N LEU A 290 -11.59 0.26 13.47
CA LEU A 290 -12.70 -0.56 13.01
C LEU A 290 -13.51 -1.03 14.23
N ARG A 291 -14.83 -0.80 14.21
CA ARG A 291 -15.74 -1.24 15.29
C ARG A 291 -16.51 -2.52 14.94
N ILE A 292 -16.55 -2.87 13.65
CA ILE A 292 -17.15 -4.11 13.15
C ILE A 292 -16.15 -5.24 13.43
N SER A 293 -16.63 -6.40 13.87
CA SER A 293 -15.79 -7.58 14.14
C SER A 293 -14.69 -7.36 15.20
N ASN A 294 -14.90 -6.44 16.14
CA ASN A 294 -13.95 -6.12 17.20
C ASN A 294 -13.61 -7.37 18.04
N GLY A 295 -12.33 -7.63 18.28
CA GLY A 295 -11.86 -8.83 18.97
C GLY A 295 -10.47 -9.26 18.53
N TYR A 296 -10.02 -10.42 19.01
CA TYR A 296 -8.73 -10.99 18.64
C TYR A 296 -8.81 -12.49 18.35
N LYS A 297 -7.87 -12.95 17.53
CA LYS A 297 -7.72 -14.34 17.11
C LYS A 297 -6.27 -14.77 17.23
N ILE A 298 -6.04 -15.95 17.76
CA ILE A 298 -4.72 -16.57 17.85
C ILE A 298 -4.65 -17.70 16.83
N TRP A 299 -3.63 -17.65 16.01
CA TRP A 299 -3.37 -18.59 14.94
C TRP A 299 -2.04 -19.29 15.18
N HIS A 300 -1.93 -20.49 14.64
CA HIS A 300 -0.67 -21.22 14.51
C HIS A 300 -0.07 -20.98 13.11
N TYR A 301 1.26 -21.05 12.98
CA TYR A 301 1.96 -20.86 11.70
C TYR A 301 1.48 -21.80 10.59
N SER A 302 0.87 -22.95 10.91
CA SER A 302 0.27 -23.85 9.93
C SER A 302 -1.03 -23.31 9.30
N GLY A 303 -1.45 -22.10 9.68
CA GLY A 303 -2.71 -21.46 9.26
C GLY A 303 -3.93 -21.92 10.06
N ALA A 304 -3.73 -22.65 11.15
CA ALA A 304 -4.81 -23.15 12.01
C ALA A 304 -5.24 -22.07 13.01
N LEU A 305 -6.53 -21.78 13.10
CA LEU A 305 -7.09 -20.91 14.13
C LEU A 305 -7.15 -21.68 15.45
N LEU A 306 -6.47 -21.21 16.50
CA LEU A 306 -6.46 -21.88 17.81
C LEU A 306 -7.41 -21.24 18.80
N HIS A 307 -7.57 -19.92 18.74
CA HIS A 307 -8.43 -19.19 19.65
C HIS A 307 -9.08 -18.02 18.93
N GLU A 308 -10.35 -17.77 19.23
CA GLU A 308 -11.08 -16.60 18.75
C GLU A 308 -11.90 -16.06 19.92
N LYS A 309 -11.64 -14.80 20.27
CA LYS A 309 -12.40 -14.07 21.26
C LYS A 309 -13.00 -12.82 20.61
N PRO A 310 -14.27 -12.87 20.17
CA PRO A 310 -14.97 -11.66 19.76
C PRO A 310 -15.23 -10.79 20.99
N SER A 311 -15.12 -9.48 20.82
CA SER A 311 -15.54 -8.52 21.84
C SER A 311 -17.06 -8.45 21.88
N PRO A 312 -17.71 -8.51 23.06
CA PRO A 312 -19.14 -8.24 23.19
C PRO A 312 -19.49 -6.86 22.63
N GLN A 313 -20.73 -6.66 22.15
CA GLN A 313 -21.18 -5.37 21.58
C GLN A 313 -21.04 -4.16 22.50
N ASN A 314 -20.91 -4.38 23.82
CA ASN A 314 -20.74 -3.32 24.82
C ASN A 314 -19.27 -3.09 25.23
N GLU A 315 -18.32 -3.88 24.73
CA GLU A 315 -16.90 -3.74 25.05
C GLU A 315 -16.10 -3.47 23.76
N GLU A 316 -15.20 -2.48 23.80
CA GLU A 316 -14.31 -2.15 22.70
C GLU A 316 -12.88 -2.59 23.03
N LEU A 317 -12.28 -3.44 22.18
CA LEU A 317 -10.85 -3.72 22.29
C LEU A 317 -10.06 -2.54 21.69
N TYR A 318 -9.38 -1.79 22.54
CA TYR A 318 -8.49 -0.70 22.10
C TYR A 318 -7.10 -1.20 21.70
N GLY A 319 -6.64 -2.28 22.32
CA GLY A 319 -5.31 -2.83 22.06
C GLY A 319 -5.15 -4.21 22.67
N VAL A 320 -4.32 -5.00 22.01
CA VAL A 320 -3.87 -6.31 22.51
C VAL A 320 -2.41 -6.45 22.11
N SER A 321 -1.61 -7.02 22.99
CA SER A 321 -0.20 -7.28 22.72
C SER A 321 0.24 -8.52 23.48
N TRP A 322 1.25 -9.20 22.95
CA TRP A 322 1.88 -10.29 23.67
C TRP A 322 2.73 -9.76 24.82
N LYS A 323 2.81 -10.54 25.90
CA LYS A 323 3.82 -10.29 26.93
C LYS A 323 5.18 -10.46 26.29
N LYS A 324 5.99 -9.40 26.31
CA LYS A 324 7.35 -9.42 25.76
C LYS A 324 8.25 -10.30 26.61
N TYR A 325 9.01 -11.17 25.96
CA TYR A 325 10.02 -12.01 26.60
C TYR A 325 11.42 -11.57 26.19
N PRO A 326 12.44 -11.76 27.06
CA PRO A 326 13.82 -11.53 26.69
C PRO A 326 14.25 -12.44 25.53
N LYS A 327 15.28 -12.00 24.80
CA LYS A 327 15.83 -12.69 23.62
C LYS A 327 16.21 -14.15 23.98
N ASN A 328 15.94 -15.08 23.07
CA ASN A 328 16.23 -16.51 23.20
C ASN A 328 15.57 -17.21 24.40
N ALA A 329 14.48 -16.64 24.95
CA ALA A 329 13.70 -17.32 25.98
C ALA A 329 13.06 -18.61 25.47
N PHE A 330 12.82 -18.72 24.16
CA PHE A 330 12.25 -19.88 23.50
C PHE A 330 13.20 -20.43 22.44
N PRO A 331 13.24 -21.76 22.22
CA PRO A 331 14.02 -22.37 21.15
C PRO A 331 13.43 -22.04 19.78
N GLU A 332 14.27 -22.12 18.73
CA GLU A 332 13.78 -21.97 17.36
C GLU A 332 12.79 -23.10 17.03
N PRO A 333 11.56 -22.79 16.58
CA PRO A 333 10.57 -23.81 16.30
C PRO A 333 10.95 -24.57 15.03
N ALA A 334 10.90 -25.90 15.11
CA ALA A 334 11.05 -26.77 13.96
C ALA A 334 9.79 -26.68 13.09
N ILE A 335 9.92 -26.11 11.88
CA ILE A 335 8.82 -26.00 10.94
C ILE A 335 8.35 -27.41 10.58
N SER A 336 7.13 -27.75 10.97
CA SER A 336 6.50 -29.03 10.65
C SER A 336 5.45 -28.83 9.57
N ASP A 337 5.48 -29.67 8.54
CA ASP A 337 4.45 -29.71 7.49
C ASP A 337 3.11 -30.31 7.98
N LYS A 338 3.05 -30.77 9.23
CA LYS A 338 1.82 -31.31 9.82
C LYS A 338 0.86 -30.17 10.17
N LYS A 339 -0.19 -30.02 9.36
CA LYS A 339 -1.28 -29.09 9.66
C LYS A 339 -1.95 -29.44 10.99
N VAL A 340 -1.83 -28.54 11.97
CA VAL A 340 -2.54 -28.64 13.24
C VAL A 340 -4.04 -28.46 12.97
N LYS A 341 -4.90 -29.25 13.62
CA LYS A 341 -6.36 -29.07 13.53
C LYS A 341 -6.77 -27.84 14.34
N GLY A 342 -7.20 -26.79 13.65
CA GLY A 342 -7.74 -25.58 14.27
C GLY A 342 -9.26 -25.63 14.50
N ILE A 343 -9.75 -24.64 15.22
CA ILE A 343 -11.17 -24.33 15.41
C ILE A 343 -11.73 -23.68 14.14
N ALA A 344 -12.99 -23.95 13.79
CA ALA A 344 -13.68 -23.22 12.74
C ALA A 344 -14.05 -21.82 13.23
N SER A 345 -13.66 -20.78 12.48
CA SER A 345 -13.98 -19.38 12.81
C SER A 345 -15.48 -19.19 12.97
N ASN A 346 -15.89 -18.54 14.05
CA ASN A 346 -17.30 -18.28 14.38
C ASN A 346 -17.85 -17.03 13.65
N GLN A 347 -17.00 -16.31 12.93
CA GLN A 347 -17.43 -15.22 12.05
C GLN A 347 -18.25 -15.74 10.86
N PRO A 348 -19.40 -15.11 10.55
CA PRO A 348 -20.18 -15.47 9.38
C PRO A 348 -19.35 -15.22 8.12
N GLN A 349 -18.94 -16.29 7.43
CA GLN A 349 -18.39 -16.18 6.09
C GLN A 349 -19.43 -15.50 5.21
N ALA A 350 -19.06 -14.33 4.65
CA ALA A 350 -19.88 -13.67 3.65
C ALA A 350 -20.17 -14.69 2.54
N SER A 351 -21.46 -14.94 2.28
CA SER A 351 -21.85 -15.93 1.30
C SER A 351 -21.23 -15.54 -0.05
N THR A 352 -20.53 -16.47 -0.69
CA THR A 352 -20.02 -16.32 -2.06
C THR A 352 -21.15 -16.23 -3.10
N GLN A 353 -22.41 -16.16 -2.66
CA GLN A 353 -23.57 -15.97 -3.51
C GLN A 353 -23.68 -14.48 -3.84
N ALA A 354 -23.51 -14.15 -5.13
CA ALA A 354 -23.82 -12.84 -5.66
C ALA A 354 -25.21 -12.41 -5.18
N TYR A 355 -25.31 -11.22 -4.58
CA TYR A 355 -26.53 -10.66 -4.03
C TYR A 355 -27.66 -10.71 -5.08
N ARG A 356 -28.70 -11.49 -4.79
CA ARG A 356 -29.90 -11.57 -5.62
C ARG A 356 -30.97 -10.66 -5.03
N PRO A 357 -31.44 -9.62 -5.75
CA PRO A 357 -32.48 -8.76 -5.25
C PRO A 357 -33.76 -9.58 -4.95
N PRO A 358 -34.59 -9.17 -3.96
CA PRO A 358 -35.77 -9.93 -3.53
C PRO A 358 -36.71 -10.37 -4.67
N SER A 359 -36.86 -9.54 -5.72
CA SER A 359 -37.67 -9.85 -6.91
C SER A 359 -37.12 -10.98 -7.80
N ALA A 360 -35.88 -11.43 -7.61
CA ALA A 360 -35.21 -12.41 -8.45
C ALA A 360 -34.97 -13.78 -7.77
N ARG A 361 -35.42 -13.96 -6.52
CA ARG A 361 -35.15 -15.18 -5.72
C ARG A 361 -35.76 -16.46 -6.30
N ASN A 362 -36.89 -16.35 -7.02
CA ASN A 362 -37.64 -17.49 -7.58
C ASN A 362 -37.43 -17.69 -9.10
N ARG A 363 -36.51 -16.96 -9.74
CA ARG A 363 -36.21 -17.17 -11.18
C ARG A 363 -35.02 -18.11 -11.36
N PRO A 364 -35.08 -19.06 -12.30
CA PRO A 364 -33.93 -19.91 -12.61
C PRO A 364 -32.74 -19.04 -13.04
N PRO A 365 -31.51 -19.44 -12.71
CA PRO A 365 -30.32 -18.63 -12.97
C PRO A 365 -30.14 -18.42 -14.47
N VAL A 366 -30.31 -17.19 -14.94
CA VAL A 366 -29.86 -16.79 -16.27
C VAL A 366 -28.36 -16.56 -16.17
N ARG A 367 -27.56 -17.54 -16.64
CA ARG A 367 -26.13 -17.31 -16.88
C ARG A 367 -26.02 -16.37 -18.08
N PHE A 368 -25.80 -15.09 -17.82
CA PHE A 368 -25.26 -14.18 -18.83
C PHE A 368 -23.74 -14.36 -18.83
N SER A 369 -23.23 -15.04 -19.85
CA SER A 369 -21.81 -14.96 -20.22
C SER A 369 -21.67 -13.72 -21.11
N LEU A 370 -20.80 -12.79 -20.73
CA LEU A 370 -20.47 -11.59 -21.50
C LEU A 370 -19.07 -11.72 -22.11
N ASP A 371 -18.65 -12.95 -22.37
CA ASP A 371 -17.46 -13.30 -23.14
C ASP A 371 -17.90 -14.35 -24.17
N ASP A 372 -18.25 -13.87 -25.36
CA ASP A 372 -18.29 -14.65 -26.60
C ASP A 372 -17.47 -13.86 -27.61
N ASP A 373 -16.18 -13.70 -27.31
CA ASP A 373 -15.14 -13.46 -28.29
C ASP A 373 -13.78 -13.86 -27.68
N ASP A 374 -13.11 -14.81 -28.36
CA ASP A 374 -11.72 -15.26 -28.21
C ASP A 374 -11.27 -16.10 -26.98
N VAL A 375 -11.56 -17.41 -27.01
CA VAL A 375 -10.57 -18.46 -26.65
C VAL A 375 -10.76 -19.74 -27.50
N PRO A 376 -9.70 -20.35 -28.08
CA PRO A 376 -9.80 -21.56 -28.91
C PRO A 376 -10.24 -22.80 -28.12
N ALA A 377 -11.20 -23.55 -28.67
CA ALA A 377 -11.76 -24.76 -28.07
C ALA A 377 -10.74 -25.92 -28.01
N LYS A 378 -10.62 -26.54 -26.82
CA LYS A 378 -10.06 -27.90 -26.67
C LYS A 378 -11.16 -28.95 -26.94
N PRO A 379 -10.87 -30.04 -27.67
CA PRO A 379 -11.90 -31.00 -28.10
C PRO A 379 -12.21 -32.03 -27.01
N GLY A 380 -13.51 -32.31 -26.82
CA GLY A 380 -13.98 -33.51 -26.13
C GLY A 380 -15.04 -33.28 -25.06
N LYS A 381 -16.30 -33.12 -25.47
CA LYS A 381 -17.48 -33.71 -24.81
C LYS A 381 -18.74 -33.44 -25.62
N ASP A 382 -19.24 -34.50 -26.25
CA ASP A 382 -20.54 -34.55 -26.92
C ASP A 382 -21.68 -34.40 -25.91
N SER A 383 -22.55 -33.42 -26.13
CA SER A 383 -23.91 -33.45 -25.58
C SER A 383 -24.88 -32.99 -26.65
N ALA A 384 -25.79 -33.89 -27.03
CA ALA A 384 -26.78 -33.69 -28.08
C ALA A 384 -27.66 -32.44 -27.83
N PRO A 385 -27.95 -31.64 -28.87
CA PRO A 385 -28.70 -30.40 -28.73
C PRO A 385 -30.17 -30.63 -28.35
N SER A 386 -30.66 -29.86 -27.37
CA SER A 386 -32.04 -29.94 -26.86
C SER A 386 -33.10 -29.50 -27.90
N LYS A 387 -34.33 -30.03 -27.80
CA LYS A 387 -35.45 -29.77 -28.74
C LYS A 387 -35.74 -28.28 -29.02
N ALA A 388 -35.34 -27.37 -28.14
CA ALA A 388 -35.48 -25.92 -28.32
C ALA A 388 -34.45 -25.32 -29.30
N SER A 389 -33.23 -25.85 -29.35
CA SER A 389 -32.20 -25.37 -30.28
C SER A 389 -32.51 -25.77 -31.73
N ILE A 390 -33.11 -26.95 -31.94
CA ILE A 390 -33.58 -27.39 -33.26
C ILE A 390 -34.71 -26.48 -33.75
N LYS A 391 -35.64 -26.09 -32.87
CA LYS A 391 -36.76 -25.19 -33.22
C LYS A 391 -36.28 -23.77 -33.56
N ASN A 392 -35.28 -23.27 -32.84
CA ASN A 392 -34.67 -21.96 -33.13
C ASN A 392 -33.75 -21.98 -34.36
N LYS A 393 -33.10 -23.12 -34.65
CA LYS A 393 -32.31 -23.31 -35.87
C LYS A 393 -33.22 -23.35 -37.10
N LYS A 394 -34.33 -24.10 -37.05
CA LYS A 394 -35.36 -24.09 -38.10
C LYS A 394 -35.99 -22.71 -38.30
N LYS A 395 -36.19 -21.95 -37.23
CA LYS A 395 -36.71 -20.57 -37.29
C LYS A 395 -35.67 -19.58 -37.87
N ARG A 396 -34.37 -19.79 -37.61
CA ARG A 396 -33.27 -18.99 -38.22
C ARG A 396 -33.04 -19.36 -39.68
N GLU A 397 -33.14 -20.64 -40.04
CA GLU A 397 -33.04 -21.11 -41.43
C GLU A 397 -34.23 -20.63 -42.26
N ALA A 398 -35.46 -20.68 -41.73
CA ALA A 398 -36.62 -20.08 -42.40
C ALA A 398 -36.52 -18.54 -42.55
N LYS A 399 -35.87 -17.85 -41.59
CA LYS A 399 -35.62 -16.40 -41.67
C LYS A 399 -34.45 -16.06 -42.62
N LYS A 400 -33.51 -16.98 -42.81
CA LYS A 400 -32.43 -16.87 -43.82
C LYS A 400 -32.94 -17.17 -45.22
N ALA A 401 -33.82 -18.16 -45.39
CA ALA A 401 -34.49 -18.46 -46.64
C ALA A 401 -35.38 -17.29 -47.10
N LYS A 402 -36.18 -16.71 -46.19
CA LYS A 402 -36.94 -15.48 -46.48
C LYS A 402 -36.06 -14.27 -46.82
N LYS A 403 -34.84 -14.19 -46.28
CA LYS A 403 -33.86 -13.14 -46.63
C LYS A 403 -33.05 -13.43 -47.91
N GLN A 404 -33.14 -14.64 -48.45
CA GLN A 404 -32.49 -15.04 -49.70
C GLN A 404 -33.47 -15.05 -50.89
N GLU A 405 -34.78 -15.13 -50.64
CA GLU A 405 -35.82 -14.96 -51.67
C GLU A 405 -36.20 -13.48 -51.92
N GLU A 406 -35.91 -12.56 -50.99
CA GLU A 406 -36.03 -11.11 -51.20
C GLU A 406 -34.65 -10.50 -51.52
N GLY A 407 -34.09 -10.92 -52.65
CA GLY A 407 -32.95 -10.25 -53.27
C GLY A 407 -33.40 -9.32 -54.39
N ILE A 408 -32.83 -8.11 -54.38
CA ILE A 408 -32.86 -7.04 -55.40
C ILE A 408 -33.97 -5.99 -55.17
N GLU A 409 -33.69 -5.05 -54.26
CA GLU A 409 -33.95 -3.63 -54.47
C GLU A 409 -32.75 -2.85 -53.90
N GLU A 410 -32.17 -1.98 -54.73
CA GLU A 410 -31.01 -1.15 -54.41
C GLU A 410 -31.35 -0.12 -53.33
N GLU A 411 -30.64 -0.14 -52.18
CA GLU A 411 -30.63 1.00 -51.27
C GLU A 411 -29.46 1.95 -51.58
N PRO A 412 -29.71 3.27 -51.57
CA PRO A 412 -28.83 4.27 -52.19
C PRO A 412 -27.56 4.54 -51.39
N LYS A 413 -26.47 4.79 -52.14
CA LYS A 413 -25.24 5.40 -51.62
C LYS A 413 -25.57 6.76 -50.98
N ILE A 414 -25.32 6.91 -49.69
CA ILE A 414 -25.37 8.22 -49.01
C ILE A 414 -24.17 9.05 -49.50
N VAL A 415 -24.48 10.11 -50.23
CA VAL A 415 -23.53 11.15 -50.66
C VAL A 415 -23.38 12.14 -49.51
N SER A 416 -22.20 12.20 -48.88
CA SER A 416 -21.89 13.21 -47.86
C SER A 416 -22.03 14.62 -48.44
N LYS A 417 -22.89 15.46 -47.85
CA LYS A 417 -23.10 16.86 -48.30
C LYS A 417 -22.01 17.84 -47.83
N VAL A 418 -21.05 17.41 -47.00
CA VAL A 418 -20.02 18.26 -46.41
C VAL A 418 -18.65 18.01 -47.07
N THR A 419 -18.28 18.88 -48.01
CA THR A 419 -16.94 18.96 -48.60
C THR A 419 -16.06 19.82 -47.70
N ILE A 420 -14.85 19.36 -47.37
CA ILE A 420 -13.91 20.09 -46.52
C ILE A 420 -12.64 20.30 -47.30
N ASN A 421 -12.21 21.56 -47.42
CA ASN A 421 -10.90 21.93 -47.95
C ASN A 421 -9.93 22.06 -46.79
N LEU A 422 -8.79 21.37 -46.86
CA LEU A 422 -7.75 21.40 -45.83
C LEU A 422 -6.99 22.71 -45.92
N THR A 423 -6.80 23.39 -44.79
CA THR A 423 -6.19 24.72 -44.70
C THR A 423 -4.67 24.68 -44.54
N GLY A 424 -4.06 23.49 -44.48
CA GLY A 424 -2.61 23.30 -44.45
C GLY A 424 -1.97 23.42 -43.06
N ASP A 425 -2.75 23.70 -42.02
CA ASP A 425 -2.32 23.72 -40.62
C ASP A 425 -2.70 22.38 -39.92
N PRO A 426 -1.73 21.60 -39.38
CA PRO A 426 -1.97 20.29 -38.79
C PRO A 426 -2.98 20.27 -37.63
N GLU A 427 -3.12 21.38 -36.90
CA GLU A 427 -4.02 21.44 -35.74
C GLU A 427 -5.47 21.78 -36.13
N ALA A 428 -5.64 22.66 -37.14
CA ALA A 428 -6.94 23.00 -37.71
C ALA A 428 -7.54 21.81 -38.48
N ASP A 429 -6.73 21.08 -39.25
CA ASP A 429 -7.18 19.92 -40.03
C ASP A 429 -7.66 18.74 -39.15
N LYS A 430 -7.07 18.57 -37.96
CA LYS A 430 -7.56 17.59 -36.97
C LYS A 430 -8.93 17.99 -36.41
N LYS A 431 -9.14 19.28 -36.14
CA LYS A 431 -10.43 19.81 -35.66
C LYS A 431 -11.51 19.69 -36.74
N LEU A 432 -11.20 20.03 -38.00
CA LEU A 432 -12.09 19.87 -39.16
C LEU A 432 -12.54 18.41 -39.35
N LYS A 433 -11.61 17.44 -39.28
CA LYS A 433 -11.95 16.01 -39.38
C LYS A 433 -12.81 15.52 -38.20
N SER A 434 -12.57 16.03 -36.99
CA SER A 434 -13.35 15.70 -35.81
C SER A 434 -14.78 16.22 -35.92
N ILE A 435 -14.97 17.46 -36.38
CA ILE A 435 -16.29 18.07 -36.58
C ILE A 435 -17.06 17.34 -37.69
N LYS A 436 -16.40 16.97 -38.81
CA LYS A 436 -17.03 16.16 -39.87
C LYS A 436 -17.63 14.88 -39.33
N LYS A 437 -16.83 14.12 -38.57
CA LYS A 437 -17.26 12.82 -38.02
C LYS A 437 -18.44 12.97 -37.06
N LYS A 438 -18.53 14.10 -36.34
CA LYS A 438 -19.68 14.42 -35.48
C LYS A 438 -20.92 14.76 -36.29
N LEU A 439 -20.79 15.53 -37.38
CA LEU A 439 -21.91 15.86 -38.28
C LEU A 439 -22.46 14.61 -39.00
N ASP A 440 -21.60 13.73 -39.51
CA ASP A 440 -22.02 12.46 -40.14
C ASP A 440 -22.78 11.56 -39.13
N ALA A 441 -22.35 11.55 -37.87
CA ALA A 441 -23.02 10.80 -36.82
C ALA A 441 -24.40 11.39 -36.47
N ILE A 442 -24.55 12.72 -36.52
CA ILE A 442 -25.83 13.40 -36.30
C ILE A 442 -26.78 13.15 -37.48
N GLU A 443 -26.28 13.14 -38.72
CA GLU A 443 -27.09 12.84 -39.91
C GLU A 443 -27.66 11.41 -39.84
N LYS A 444 -26.86 10.46 -39.37
CA LYS A 444 -27.32 9.08 -39.09
C LYS A 444 -28.39 9.04 -38.00
N LEU A 445 -28.24 9.81 -36.92
CA LEU A 445 -29.25 9.92 -35.86
C LEU A 445 -30.55 10.55 -36.36
N LYS A 446 -30.49 11.55 -37.27
CA LYS A 446 -31.67 12.14 -37.93
C LYS A 446 -32.39 11.13 -38.83
N GLN A 447 -31.64 10.29 -39.56
CA GLN A 447 -32.23 9.21 -40.36
C GLN A 447 -32.91 8.15 -39.48
N ASP A 448 -32.28 7.77 -38.36
CA ASP A 448 -32.89 6.86 -37.39
C ASP A 448 -34.16 7.45 -36.73
N GLN A 449 -34.19 8.78 -36.52
CA GLN A 449 -35.39 9.51 -36.08
C GLN A 449 -36.50 9.46 -37.14
N ALA A 450 -36.16 9.69 -38.41
CA ALA A 450 -37.10 9.65 -39.53
C ALA A 450 -37.66 8.23 -39.79
N GLN A 451 -36.87 7.19 -39.48
CA GLN A 451 -37.30 5.79 -39.51
C GLN A 451 -38.12 5.36 -38.28
N GLY A 452 -38.45 6.29 -37.37
CA GLY A 452 -39.32 6.03 -36.21
C GLY A 452 -38.67 5.23 -35.08
N LYS A 453 -37.33 5.14 -35.01
CA LYS A 453 -36.64 4.48 -33.90
C LYS A 453 -36.65 5.38 -32.65
N PRO A 454 -36.88 4.83 -31.44
CA PRO A 454 -36.84 5.63 -30.21
C PRO A 454 -35.41 6.07 -29.90
N LEU A 455 -35.18 7.39 -29.92
CA LEU A 455 -33.89 7.99 -29.56
C LEU A 455 -33.84 8.35 -28.07
N GLN A 456 -32.67 8.14 -27.46
CA GLN A 456 -32.42 8.54 -26.08
C GLN A 456 -32.25 10.07 -25.97
N ILE A 457 -32.52 10.65 -24.79
CA ILE A 457 -32.46 12.11 -24.55
C ILE A 457 -31.11 12.71 -24.99
N ASN A 458 -30.00 12.03 -24.69
CA ASN A 458 -28.64 12.45 -25.09
C ASN A 458 -28.42 12.47 -26.62
N GLN A 459 -29.16 11.66 -27.39
CA GLN A 459 -29.07 11.64 -28.86
C GLN A 459 -29.86 12.82 -29.47
N LEU A 460 -30.99 13.18 -28.86
CA LEU A 460 -31.76 14.37 -29.24
C LEU A 460 -30.98 15.66 -28.94
N GLU A 461 -30.25 15.72 -27.82
CA GLU A 461 -29.34 16.84 -27.53
C GLU A 461 -28.21 16.97 -28.55
N LYS A 462 -27.63 15.86 -29.02
CA LYS A 462 -26.63 15.86 -30.10
C LYS A 462 -27.19 16.39 -31.41
N ILE A 463 -28.44 16.08 -31.75
CA ILE A 463 -29.12 16.63 -32.93
C ILE A 463 -29.35 18.14 -32.76
N LYS A 464 -29.72 18.61 -31.56
CA LYS A 464 -29.89 20.04 -31.28
C LYS A 464 -28.57 20.83 -31.38
N GLY A 465 -27.43 20.20 -31.03
CA GLY A 465 -26.10 20.79 -31.11
C GLY A 465 -25.51 20.91 -32.52
N GLU A 466 -26.23 20.48 -33.56
CA GLU A 466 -25.75 20.52 -34.95
C GLU A 466 -25.49 21.93 -35.47
N THR A 467 -26.33 22.90 -35.12
CA THR A 467 -26.17 24.29 -35.56
C THR A 467 -24.86 24.89 -35.05
N ALA A 468 -24.50 24.62 -33.80
CA ALA A 468 -23.23 25.06 -33.22
C ALA A 468 -22.01 24.43 -33.92
N LEU A 469 -22.10 23.15 -34.31
CA LEU A 469 -21.03 22.47 -35.05
C LEU A 469 -20.87 23.00 -36.47
N LEU A 470 -21.96 23.42 -37.12
CA LEU A 470 -21.92 24.06 -38.44
C LEU A 470 -21.31 25.47 -38.38
N GLU A 471 -21.63 26.25 -37.34
CA GLU A 471 -20.99 27.55 -37.09
C GLU A 471 -19.49 27.40 -36.78
N GLU A 472 -19.11 26.40 -35.98
CA GLU A 472 -17.70 26.10 -35.69
C GLU A 472 -16.96 25.64 -36.96
N LEU A 473 -17.62 24.84 -37.81
CA LEU A 473 -17.08 24.46 -39.11
C LEU A 473 -16.86 25.68 -40.01
N GLN A 474 -17.84 26.60 -40.10
CA GLN A 474 -17.70 27.83 -40.89
C GLN A 474 -16.54 28.71 -40.41
N LYS A 475 -16.37 28.88 -39.09
CA LYS A 475 -15.26 29.65 -38.51
C LYS A 475 -13.88 29.04 -38.77
N LEU A 476 -13.80 27.72 -38.98
CA LEU A 476 -12.55 27.03 -39.30
C LEU A 476 -12.25 26.98 -40.80
N THR A 477 -13.24 27.31 -41.64
CA THR A 477 -13.12 27.34 -43.11
C THR A 477 -13.03 28.75 -43.72
N MET A 478 -13.35 29.80 -42.94
CA MET A 478 -13.02 31.20 -43.25
C MET A 478 -11.60 31.49 -42.79
#